data_AF-A0A2H0YUP4-F1
#
_entry.id   AF-A0A2H0YUP4-F1
#
_cell.length_a   1.000
_cell.length_b   1.000
_cell.length_c   1.000
_cell.angle_alpha   90.00
_cell.angle_beta   90.00
_cell.angle_gamma   90.00
#
_symmetry.space_group_name_H-M   'P 1'
#
loop_
_entity.id
_entity.type
_entity.pdbx_description
1 polymer ?
#
loop_
_entity_poly.entity_id
_entity_poly.type
_entity_poly.pdbx_seq_one_letter_code
_entity_poly.pdbx_strand_id
1 'polypeptide(L)'
;MHDLLAAKDILDTALDEAEKKKLNKITRLVIELGKVVDHGEAISRENLEFNLRLVAKGTIAENAQLVIKKISESSVRLREIEGE
;
A
#
# COMPACT_ATOMS: atom_id res chain seq x y z
N MET A 1 5.28 16.07 -1.14
CA MET A 1 5.35 14.67 -0.64
C MET A 1 3.95 14.06 -0.67
N HIS A 2 3.35 13.89 -1.85
CA HIS A 2 2.01 13.31 -2.00
C HIS A 2 2.05 11.77 -1.93
N ASP A 3 3.15 11.15 -2.36
CA ASP A 3 3.34 9.70 -2.35
C ASP A 3 3.34 9.08 -0.95
N LEU A 4 3.84 9.82 0.05
CA LEU A 4 3.90 9.32 1.43
C LEU A 4 2.51 9.24 2.06
N LEU A 5 1.63 10.20 1.74
CA LEU A 5 0.26 10.21 2.26
C LEU A 5 -0.52 9.01 1.68
N ALA A 6 -0.43 8.77 0.38
CA ALA A 6 -1.06 7.62 -0.27
C ALA A 6 -0.54 6.28 0.30
N ALA A 7 0.77 6.18 0.54
CA ALA A 7 1.36 5.00 1.18
C ALA A 7 0.83 4.79 2.61
N LYS A 8 0.72 5.87 3.38
CA LYS A 8 0.19 5.82 4.75
C LYS A 8 -1.29 5.41 4.76
N ASP A 9 -2.12 5.99 3.89
CA ASP A 9 -3.54 5.64 3.79
C ASP A 9 -3.75 4.16 3.45
N ILE A 10 -2.92 3.61 2.55
CA ILE A 10 -2.93 2.16 2.24
C ILE A 10 -2.54 1.34 3.47
N LEU A 11 -1.50 1.75 4.19
CA LEU A 11 -1.03 1.03 5.38
C LEU A 11 -2.08 1.05 6.49
N ASP A 12 -2.67 2.21 6.78
CA ASP A 12 -3.72 2.34 7.79
C ASP A 12 -4.91 1.43 7.43
N THR A 13 -5.36 1.46 6.18
CA THR A 13 -6.42 0.56 5.68
C THR A 13 -6.03 -0.92 5.85
N ALA A 14 -4.77 -1.27 5.59
CA ALA A 14 -4.28 -2.64 5.74
C ALA A 14 -4.25 -3.09 7.21
N LEU A 15 -3.86 -2.21 8.12
CA LEU A 15 -3.84 -2.48 9.56
C LEU A 15 -5.27 -2.62 10.10
N ASP A 16 -6.20 -1.76 9.68
CA ASP A 16 -7.63 -1.88 10.01
C ASP A 16 -8.21 -3.22 9.54
N GLU A 17 -7.94 -3.62 8.29
CA GLU A 17 -8.40 -4.90 7.76
C GLU A 17 -7.73 -6.09 8.47
N ALA A 18 -6.46 -5.96 8.84
CA ALA A 18 -5.75 -6.98 9.60
C ALA A 18 -6.34 -7.14 11.01
N GLU A 19 -6.69 -6.04 11.67
CA GLU A 19 -7.33 -6.06 12.99
C GLU A 19 -8.70 -6.74 12.93
N LYS A 20 -9.53 -6.41 11.93
CA LYS A 20 -10.82 -7.07 11.70
C LYS A 20 -10.69 -8.57 11.45
N LYS A 21 -9.64 -8.97 10.72
CA LYS A 21 -9.31 -10.37 10.44
C LYS A 21 -8.52 -11.06 11.55
N LYS A 22 -8.16 -10.33 12.62
CA LYS A 22 -7.30 -10.78 13.73
C LYS A 22 -5.96 -11.37 13.26
N LEU A 23 -5.38 -10.77 12.22
CA LEU A 23 -4.05 -11.15 11.72
C LEU A 23 -2.99 -10.58 12.67
N ASN A 24 -2.04 -11.43 13.05
CA ASN A 24 -0.88 -11.03 13.83
C ASN A 24 0.24 -10.49 12.93
N LYS A 25 0.24 -10.89 11.65
CA LYS A 25 1.25 -10.52 10.67
C LYS A 25 0.65 -10.46 9.28
N ILE A 26 0.98 -9.40 8.54
CA ILE A 26 0.66 -9.30 7.11
C ILE A 26 1.85 -9.86 6.31
N THR A 27 1.61 -10.90 5.54
CA THR A 27 2.63 -11.53 4.66
C THR A 27 2.57 -10.98 3.25
N ARG A 28 1.43 -10.44 2.81
CA ARG A 28 1.28 -9.85 1.48
C ARG A 28 0.24 -8.74 1.44
N LEU A 29 0.55 -7.73 0.65
CA LEU A 29 -0.25 -6.54 0.39
C LEU A 29 -0.45 -6.37 -1.11
N VAL A 30 -1.69 -6.47 -1.57
CA VAL A 30 -2.04 -6.26 -2.97
C VAL A 30 -2.62 -4.88 -3.15
N ILE A 31 -1.96 -4.06 -3.96
CA ILE A 31 -2.32 -2.65 -4.17
C ILE A 31 -2.61 -2.45 -5.65
N GLU A 32 -3.67 -1.72 -5.95
CA GLU A 32 -3.97 -1.27 -7.30
C GLU A 32 -3.48 0.15 -7.47
N LEU A 33 -2.58 0.35 -8.43
CA LEU A 33 -2.01 1.64 -8.81
C LEU A 33 -2.49 2.01 -10.21
N GLY A 34 -3.35 3.01 -10.25
CA GLY A 34 -3.86 3.64 -11.45
C GLY A 34 -2.87 4.58 -12.12
N LYS A 35 -3.28 5.16 -13.26
CA LYS A 35 -2.59 6.32 -13.84
C LYS A 35 -2.99 7.57 -13.05
N VAL A 36 -2.42 7.71 -11.87
CA VAL A 36 -2.55 8.91 -11.04
C VAL A 36 -1.40 9.85 -11.38
N VAL A 37 -1.74 10.97 -12.01
CA VAL A 37 -0.83 12.10 -12.23
C VAL A 37 -1.27 13.16 -11.25
N ASP A 38 -0.55 13.31 -10.14
CA ASP A 38 -0.88 14.29 -9.11
C ASP A 38 0.14 15.43 -9.21
N HIS A 39 -0.34 16.65 -9.45
CA HIS A 39 0.51 17.84 -9.59
C HIS A 39 1.67 17.74 -10.59
N GLY A 40 1.52 16.95 -11.67
CA GLY A 40 2.52 16.82 -12.73
C GLY A 40 3.61 15.77 -12.46
N GLU A 41 3.59 15.12 -11.30
CA GLU A 41 4.40 13.93 -11.02
C GLU A 41 3.53 12.67 -11.06
N ALA A 42 3.99 11.66 -11.79
CA ALA A 42 3.32 10.37 -11.84
C ALA A 42 3.73 9.55 -10.62
N ILE A 43 2.75 9.06 -9.85
CA ILE A 43 3.02 8.08 -8.78
C ILE A 43 3.57 6.82 -9.45
N SER A 44 4.87 6.61 -9.28
CA SER A 44 5.57 5.46 -9.85
C SER A 44 5.47 4.28 -8.89
N ARG A 45 5.43 3.06 -9.45
CA ARG A 45 5.42 1.83 -8.67
C ARG A 45 6.56 1.82 -7.64
N GLU A 46 7.75 2.22 -8.07
CA GLU A 46 8.97 2.22 -7.25
C GLU A 46 8.86 3.21 -6.08
N ASN A 47 8.36 4.43 -6.34
CA ASN A 47 8.11 5.43 -5.29
C ASN A 47 7.08 4.93 -4.28
N LEU A 48 5.96 4.38 -4.75
CA LEU A 48 4.91 3.87 -3.87
C LEU A 48 5.42 2.70 -3.03
N GLU A 49 6.15 1.76 -3.64
CA GLU A 49 6.74 0.61 -2.94
C GLU A 49 7.75 1.07 -1.88
N PHE A 50 8.63 2.02 -2.23
CA PHE A 50 9.62 2.56 -1.30
C PHE A 50 8.95 3.25 -0.10
N ASN A 51 7.99 4.13 -0.35
CA ASN A 51 7.27 4.84 0.71
C ASN A 51 6.48 3.85 1.58
N LEU A 52 5.81 2.85 1.00
CA LEU A 52 5.10 1.82 1.75
C LEU A 52 6.02 1.03 2.66
N ARG A 53 7.19 0.59 2.17
CA ARG A 53 8.19 -0.09 3.02
C ARG A 53 8.67 0.83 4.15
N LEU A 54 8.83 2.12 3.87
CA LEU A 54 9.26 3.09 4.86
C LEU A 54 8.22 3.25 5.99
N VAL A 55 6.95 3.43 5.64
CA VAL A 55 5.87 3.59 6.63
C VAL A 55 5.47 2.29 7.31
N ALA A 56 5.62 1.14 6.64
CA ALA A 56 5.30 -0.16 7.20
C ALA A 56 6.33 -0.63 8.24
N LYS A 57 7.50 0.02 8.30
CA LYS A 57 8.56 -0.32 9.26
C LYS A 57 8.07 -0.10 10.69
N GLY A 58 8.25 -1.11 11.54
CA GLY A 58 7.73 -1.14 12.92
C GLY A 58 6.27 -1.60 13.04
N THR A 59 5.64 -2.03 11.95
CA THR A 59 4.26 -2.57 11.95
C THR A 59 4.22 -4.05 11.61
N ILE A 60 3.05 -4.68 11.75
CA ILE A 60 2.80 -6.08 11.35
C ILE A 60 2.94 -6.31 9.83
N ALA A 61 3.06 -5.24 9.03
CA ALA A 61 3.27 -5.27 7.59
C ALA A 61 4.72 -4.99 7.15
N GLU A 62 5.68 -4.80 8.08
CA GLU A 62 7.07 -4.46 7.76
C GLU A 62 7.71 -5.41 6.73
N ASN A 63 7.41 -6.71 6.87
CA ASN A 63 7.98 -7.77 6.04
C ASN A 63 6.98 -8.30 5.00
N ALA A 64 5.91 -7.57 4.73
CA ALA A 64 4.89 -7.97 3.77
C ALA A 64 5.42 -7.87 2.33
N GLN A 65 5.06 -8.85 1.50
CA GLN A 65 5.28 -8.77 0.06
C GLN A 65 4.33 -7.74 -0.56
N LEU A 66 4.88 -6.66 -1.10
CA LEU A 66 4.11 -5.63 -1.80
C LEU A 66 3.88 -6.06 -3.26
N VAL A 67 2.62 -6.20 -3.66
CA VAL A 67 2.21 -6.56 -5.02
C VAL A 67 1.40 -5.42 -5.62
N ILE A 68 2.07 -4.57 -6.39
CA ILE A 68 1.44 -3.39 -7.02
C ILE A 68 0.97 -3.75 -8.44
N LYS A 69 -0.34 -3.88 -8.62
CA LYS A 69 -1.01 -4.13 -9.90
C LYS A 69 -1.37 -2.80 -10.57
N LYS A 70 -1.05 -2.65 -11.85
CA LYS A 70 -1.45 -1.45 -12.62
C LYS A 70 -2.91 -1.58 -13.06
N ILE A 71 -3.72 -0.55 -12.84
CA ILE A 71 -5.10 -0.46 -13.34
C ILE A 71 -5.28 0.73 -14.28
N SER A 72 -6.30 0.68 -15.13
CA SER A 72 -6.59 1.75 -16.09
C SER A 72 -7.26 2.97 -15.45
N GLU A 73 -7.87 2.81 -14.27
CA GLU A 73 -8.48 3.91 -13.51
C GLU A 73 -7.41 4.84 -12.94
N SER A 74 -7.75 6.10 -12.67
CA SER A 74 -6.86 7.05 -11.99
C SER A 74 -7.07 7.00 -10.47
N SER A 75 -6.81 5.85 -9.86
CA SER A 75 -6.95 5.67 -8.41
C SER A 75 -5.83 4.81 -7.82
N VAL A 76 -5.52 5.02 -6.54
CA VAL A 76 -4.62 4.17 -5.76
C VAL A 76 -5.39 3.61 -4.58
N ARG A 77 -5.43 2.29 -4.44
CA ARG A 77 -6.14 1.65 -3.32
C ARG A 77 -5.55 0.29 -2.93
N LEU A 78 -5.76 -0.06 -1.67
CA LEU A 78 -5.57 -1.42 -1.19
C LEU A 78 -6.65 -2.33 -1.80
N ARG A 79 -6.24 -3.45 -2.40
CA ARG A 79 -7.15 -4.45 -2.94
C ARG A 79 -7.35 -5.61 -1.97
N GLU A 80 -6.26 -6.12 -1.41
CA GLU A 80 -6.29 -7.32 -0.58
C GLU A 80 -5.08 -7.38 0.35
N ILE A 81 -5.27 -8.02 1.50
CA ILE A 81 -4.21 -8.40 2.44
C ILE A 81 -4.26 -9.90 2.69
N GLU A 82 -3.08 -10.50 2.77
CA GLU A 82 -2.89 -11.88 3.21
C GLU A 82 -1.94 -11.89 4.42
N GLY A 83 -2.19 -12.78 5.37
CA GLY A 83 -1.47 -12.81 6.63
C GLY A 83 -1.93 -13.95 7.53
N GLU A 84 -1.29 -14.07 8.69
CA GLU A 84 -1.55 -15.07 9.75
C GLU A 84 -1.67 -14.39 11.11
#